data_AF-A0A2S4V8B0-F1
#
_entry.id   AF-A0A2S4V8B0-F1
#
_cell.length_a   1.000
_cell.length_b   1.000
_cell.length_c   1.000
_cell.angle_alpha   90.00
_cell.angle_beta   90.00
_cell.angle_gamma   90.00
#
_symmetry.space_group_name_H-M   'P 1'
#
loop_
_entity.id
_entity.type
_entity.pdbx_description
1 polymer ?
#
loop_
_entity_poly.entity_id
_entity_poly.type
_entity_poly.pdbx_seq_one_letter_code
_entity_poly.pdbx_strand_id
1 'polypeptide(L)'
;MVAFNFGVIAASLLAIASVAADPNNERLVARELSPEAQTKGRVSDKLDSLGKNLKWLDDAVNQENLNSRVARERMAGYYQLFRDSFQYARECGSLCFQSGSVVNVSAYEAFKQMNQLAKDVSQKYGSGASTVLSPFSAYDTLVGQSIDGFTREGTRYYNLLPPNFADSMAKVGFPLTAAAATRMQQA
;
A
#
# COMPACT_ATOMS: atom_id res chain seq x y z
N MET A 1 35.03 -8.09 6.54
CA MET A 1 33.62 -8.01 6.98
C MET A 1 33.45 -6.67 7.66
N VAL A 2 32.63 -5.78 7.09
CA VAL A 2 32.29 -4.48 7.71
C VAL A 2 30.77 -4.37 7.66
N ALA A 3 30.14 -4.33 8.83
CA ALA A 3 28.71 -4.14 8.99
C ALA A 3 28.41 -2.64 8.91
N PHE A 4 27.58 -2.24 7.94
CA PHE A 4 27.07 -0.88 7.85
C PHE A 4 25.72 -0.79 8.57
N ASN A 5 25.73 -0.08 9.69
CA ASN A 5 24.56 0.30 10.47
C ASN A 5 23.76 1.37 9.71
N PHE A 6 22.59 1.00 9.18
CA PHE A 6 21.58 1.96 8.74
C PHE A 6 20.61 2.22 9.90
N GLY A 7 20.87 3.29 10.65
CA GLY A 7 20.06 3.69 11.80
C GLY A 7 20.00 5.20 11.96
N VAL A 8 19.82 5.95 10.87
CA VAL A 8 19.65 7.41 10.91
C VAL A 8 18.71 7.81 9.77
N ILE A 9 17.37 7.73 9.97
CA ILE A 9 16.34 8.74 9.61
C ILE A 9 15.03 8.35 10.35
N ALA A 10 15.01 8.43 11.68
CA ALA A 10 13.79 8.22 12.49
C ALA A 10 13.62 9.33 13.54
N ALA A 11 14.07 10.55 13.21
CA ALA A 11 14.04 11.68 14.12
C ALA A 11 13.54 12.92 13.39
N SER A 12 12.21 13.14 13.41
CA SER A 12 11.56 14.45 13.33
C SER A 12 10.05 14.26 13.58
N LEU A 13 9.59 14.54 14.81
CA LEU A 13 8.21 14.70 15.32
C LEU A 13 7.84 13.90 16.60
N LEU A 14 8.83 13.39 17.36
CA LEU A 14 8.64 13.12 18.78
C LEU A 14 8.88 14.42 19.57
N ALA A 15 7.82 15.20 19.76
CA ALA A 15 7.86 16.33 20.68
C ALA A 15 7.84 15.82 22.13
N ILE A 16 8.83 16.26 22.88
CA ILE A 16 9.20 15.87 24.24
C ILE A 16 8.13 16.31 25.25
N ALA A 17 7.76 15.44 26.18
CA ALA A 17 7.20 15.85 27.47
C ALA A 17 7.66 14.88 28.57
N SER A 18 8.89 15.06 29.04
CA SER A 18 9.31 14.62 30.36
C SER A 18 8.80 15.63 31.39
N VAL A 19 7.84 15.25 32.23
CA VAL A 19 7.51 15.97 33.47
C VAL A 19 7.47 14.99 34.62
N ALA A 20 8.20 15.36 35.67
CA ALA A 20 8.41 14.65 36.91
C ALA A 20 7.10 14.22 37.59
N ALA A 21 7.21 13.17 38.38
CA ALA A 21 6.14 12.61 39.20
C ALA A 21 5.54 13.68 40.15
N ASP A 22 4.27 14.01 39.90
CA ASP A 22 3.38 14.75 40.80
C ASP A 22 2.02 14.00 40.77
N PRO A 23 1.38 13.66 41.91
CA PRO A 23 0.24 12.74 41.96
C PRO A 23 -1.04 13.20 41.25
N ASN A 24 -1.05 14.39 40.63
CA ASN A 24 -2.17 14.91 39.85
C ASN A 24 -2.11 14.52 38.34
N ASN A 25 -1.14 13.69 37.93
CA ASN A 25 -0.85 13.35 36.52
C ASN A 25 -1.67 12.20 35.90
N GLU A 26 -2.64 11.61 36.60
CA GLU A 26 -3.55 10.61 36.01
C GLU A 26 -4.52 11.19 34.96
N ARG A 27 -4.36 12.47 34.60
CA ARG A 27 -5.07 13.11 33.46
C ARG A 27 -4.20 13.36 32.23
N LEU A 28 -2.97 12.82 32.20
CA LEU A 28 -2.25 12.55 30.95
C LEU A 28 -2.68 11.21 30.32
N VAL A 29 -3.73 10.60 30.88
CA VAL A 29 -4.46 9.44 30.35
C VAL A 29 -5.10 9.82 29.01
N ALA A 30 -4.66 9.11 27.96
CA ALA A 30 -5.33 8.98 26.67
C ALA A 30 -5.95 10.29 26.14
N ARG A 31 -5.14 11.10 25.43
CA ARG A 31 -5.75 11.95 24.40
C ARG A 31 -6.37 10.99 23.38
N GLU A 32 -7.68 10.76 23.50
CA GLU A 32 -8.43 10.10 22.46
C GLU A 32 -8.14 10.86 21.16
N LEU A 33 -7.54 10.14 20.20
CA LEU A 33 -7.32 10.67 18.86
C LEU A 33 -8.67 11.14 18.33
N SER A 34 -8.70 12.25 17.58
CA SER A 34 -9.93 12.68 16.92
C SER A 34 -10.49 11.54 16.06
N PRO A 35 -11.81 11.42 15.89
CA PRO A 35 -12.40 10.38 15.04
C PRO A 35 -11.77 10.31 13.64
N GLU A 36 -11.37 11.47 13.11
CA GLU A 36 -10.63 11.58 11.85
C GLU A 36 -9.24 10.94 11.91
N ALA A 37 -8.46 11.25 12.95
CA ALA A 37 -7.13 10.68 13.13
C ALA A 37 -7.19 9.16 13.36
N GLN A 38 -8.20 8.67 14.10
CA GLN A 38 -8.44 7.23 14.26
C GLN A 38 -8.78 6.55 12.93
N THR A 39 -9.63 7.18 12.11
CA THR A 39 -10.03 6.63 10.81
C THR A 39 -8.85 6.57 9.85
N LYS A 40 -8.07 7.66 9.75
CA LYS A 40 -6.84 7.70 8.95
C LYS A 40 -5.83 6.65 9.43
N GLY A 41 -5.65 6.49 10.75
CA GLY A 41 -4.80 5.46 11.34
C GLY A 41 -5.21 4.04 10.90
N ARG A 42 -6.50 3.70 11.02
CA ARG A 42 -7.00 2.38 10.59
C ARG A 42 -6.81 2.10 9.10
N VAL A 43 -7.00 3.11 8.24
CA VAL A 43 -6.73 2.96 6.80
C VAL A 43 -5.23 2.76 6.56
N SER A 44 -4.39 3.54 7.25
CA SER A 44 -2.93 3.41 7.21
C SER A 44 -2.48 1.99 7.59
N ASP A 45 -3.01 1.43 8.68
CA ASP A 45 -2.69 0.09 9.17
C ASP A 45 -3.10 -1.00 8.17
N LYS A 46 -4.27 -0.85 7.53
CA LYS A 46 -4.73 -1.79 6.50
C LYS A 46 -3.82 -1.76 5.27
N LEU A 47 -3.41 -0.57 4.82
CA LEU A 47 -2.50 -0.42 3.69
C LEU A 47 -1.09 -0.93 4.02
N ASP A 48 -0.59 -0.69 5.23
CA ASP A 48 0.68 -1.23 5.70
C ASP A 48 0.64 -2.77 5.77
N SER A 49 -0.44 -3.33 6.31
CA SER A 49 -0.68 -4.78 6.31
C SER A 49 -0.74 -5.35 4.90
N LEU A 50 -1.42 -4.66 3.97
CA LEU A 50 -1.44 -5.04 2.56
C LEU A 50 -0.04 -5.05 1.96
N GLY A 51 0.75 -3.99 2.17
CA GLY A 51 2.13 -3.90 1.69
C GLY A 51 3.00 -5.05 2.20
N LYS A 52 2.91 -5.38 3.50
CA LYS A 52 3.59 -6.55 4.08
C LYS A 52 3.16 -7.83 3.37
N ASN A 53 1.85 -8.10 3.28
CA ASN A 53 1.35 -9.34 2.67
C ASN A 53 1.71 -9.46 1.18
N LEU A 54 1.72 -8.35 0.44
CA LEU A 54 2.23 -8.28 -0.93
C LEU A 54 3.69 -8.69 -1.02
N LYS A 55 4.52 -8.17 -0.11
CA LYS A 55 5.92 -8.57 -0.01
C LYS A 55 6.08 -10.07 0.30
N TRP A 56 5.32 -10.59 1.25
CA TRP A 56 5.33 -12.02 1.58
C TRP A 56 4.91 -12.89 0.39
N LEU A 57 3.91 -12.46 -0.38
CA LEU A 57 3.48 -13.13 -1.61
C LEU A 57 4.58 -13.13 -2.67
N ASP A 58 5.24 -11.99 -2.86
CA ASP A 58 6.35 -11.84 -3.79
C ASP A 58 7.53 -12.73 -3.41
N ASP A 59 7.94 -12.70 -2.13
CA ASP A 59 8.98 -13.55 -1.58
C ASP A 59 8.63 -15.04 -1.77
N ALA A 60 7.38 -15.46 -1.51
CA ALA A 60 6.95 -16.84 -1.70
C ALA A 60 6.98 -17.27 -3.18
N VAL A 61 6.49 -16.41 -4.09
CA VAL A 61 6.53 -16.67 -5.53
C VAL A 61 7.98 -16.83 -6.00
N ASN A 62 8.89 -15.96 -5.55
CA ASN A 62 10.27 -15.95 -5.99
C ASN A 62 11.12 -17.07 -5.36
N GLN A 63 10.91 -17.38 -4.08
CA GLN A 63 11.72 -18.37 -3.35
C GLN A 63 11.30 -19.82 -3.62
N GLU A 64 10.01 -20.10 -3.80
CA GLU A 64 9.51 -21.50 -3.80
C GLU A 64 9.46 -22.14 -5.20
N ASN A 65 10.06 -21.52 -6.23
CA ASN A 65 10.00 -21.95 -7.64
C ASN A 65 8.61 -22.46 -8.09
N LEU A 66 7.54 -21.78 -7.63
CA LEU A 66 6.17 -22.23 -7.83
C LEU A 66 5.80 -22.23 -9.31
N ASN A 67 5.11 -23.28 -9.77
CA ASN A 67 4.43 -23.24 -11.06
C ASN A 67 3.25 -22.26 -11.02
N SER A 68 2.77 -21.84 -12.19
CA SER A 68 1.72 -20.81 -12.32
C SER A 68 0.41 -21.18 -11.62
N ARG A 69 0.05 -22.47 -11.57
CA ARG A 69 -1.16 -22.93 -10.89
C ARG A 69 -1.06 -22.74 -9.38
N VAL A 70 0.03 -23.19 -8.77
CA VAL A 70 0.26 -23.06 -7.32
C VAL A 70 0.40 -21.59 -6.92
N ALA A 71 1.10 -20.80 -7.73
CA ALA A 71 1.19 -19.36 -7.52
C ALA A 71 -0.19 -18.69 -7.55
N ARG A 72 -1.05 -19.04 -8.52
CA ARG A 72 -2.43 -18.54 -8.60
C ARG A 72 -3.26 -18.94 -7.38
N GLU A 73 -3.16 -20.18 -6.93
CA GLU A 73 -3.86 -20.67 -5.73
C GLU A 73 -3.39 -19.91 -4.47
N ARG A 74 -2.08 -19.64 -4.36
CA ARG A 74 -1.53 -18.80 -3.30
C ARG A 74 -2.07 -17.37 -3.35
N MET A 75 -2.11 -16.74 -4.54
CA MET A 75 -2.69 -15.41 -4.72
C MET A 75 -4.16 -15.38 -4.27
N ALA A 76 -4.95 -16.39 -4.65
CA ALA A 76 -6.36 -16.47 -4.26
C ALA A 76 -6.56 -16.47 -2.73
N GLY A 77 -5.62 -17.02 -1.96
CA GLY A 77 -5.66 -17.01 -0.49
C GLY A 77 -5.64 -15.61 0.14
N TYR A 78 -5.13 -14.60 -0.57
CA TYR A 78 -5.04 -13.22 -0.08
C TYR A 78 -6.16 -12.31 -0.61
N TYR A 79 -7.11 -12.88 -1.37
CA TYR A 79 -8.19 -12.12 -2.00
C TYR A 79 -8.85 -11.16 -0.99
N GLN A 80 -9.42 -11.66 0.11
CA GLN A 80 -10.20 -10.83 1.03
C GLN A 80 -9.39 -9.67 1.63
N LEU A 81 -8.13 -9.90 1.97
CA LEU A 81 -7.24 -8.87 2.52
C LEU A 81 -7.09 -7.68 1.56
N PHE A 82 -6.90 -7.96 0.27
CA PHE A 82 -6.76 -6.93 -0.76
C PHE A 82 -8.04 -6.13 -0.92
N ARG A 83 -9.21 -6.80 -0.97
CA ARG A 83 -10.51 -6.13 -1.06
C ARG A 83 -10.67 -5.15 0.08
N ASP A 84 -10.51 -5.64 1.30
CA ASP A 84 -10.85 -4.91 2.50
C ASP A 84 -9.92 -3.69 2.69
N SER A 85 -8.68 -3.76 2.20
CA SER A 85 -7.73 -2.66 2.30
C SER A 85 -8.12 -1.47 1.41
N PHE A 86 -8.37 -1.71 0.11
CA PHE A 86 -8.75 -0.64 -0.81
C PHE A 86 -10.21 -0.20 -0.64
N GLN A 87 -11.11 -1.13 -0.31
CA GLN A 87 -12.51 -0.80 -0.06
C GLN A 87 -12.65 0.12 1.15
N TYR A 88 -11.92 -0.14 2.24
CA TYR A 88 -11.99 0.70 3.44
C TYR A 88 -11.39 2.10 3.20
N ALA A 89 -10.31 2.21 2.43
CA ALA A 89 -9.78 3.50 1.99
C ALA A 89 -10.81 4.30 1.17
N ARG A 90 -11.53 3.62 0.25
CA ARG A 90 -12.59 4.22 -0.54
C ARG A 90 -13.78 4.68 0.31
N GLU A 91 -14.20 3.88 1.27
CA GLU A 91 -15.32 4.20 2.18
C GLU A 91 -15.00 5.39 3.09
N CYS A 92 -13.72 5.61 3.43
CA CYS A 92 -13.28 6.81 4.14
C CYS A 92 -13.39 8.10 3.30
N GLY A 93 -13.47 7.99 1.96
CA GLY A 93 -13.66 9.13 1.07
C GLY A 93 -12.51 10.14 1.09
N SER A 94 -12.82 11.41 0.82
CA SER A 94 -11.82 12.49 0.70
C SER A 94 -10.94 12.61 1.95
N LEU A 95 -11.48 12.33 3.14
CA LEU A 95 -10.76 12.37 4.40
C LEU A 95 -9.46 11.55 4.35
N CYS A 96 -9.46 10.37 3.74
CA CYS A 96 -8.29 9.50 3.69
C CYS A 96 -7.38 9.73 2.48
N PHE A 97 -7.83 10.50 1.49
CA PHE A 97 -7.06 10.77 0.28
C PHE A 97 -6.32 12.12 0.33
N GLN A 98 -6.55 12.92 1.37
CA GLN A 98 -5.90 14.23 1.58
C GLN A 98 -4.37 14.14 1.46
N SER A 99 -3.80 15.01 0.62
CA SER A 99 -2.36 15.14 0.42
C SER A 99 -1.62 15.39 1.74
N GLY A 100 -0.50 14.70 1.93
CA GLY A 100 0.33 14.80 3.15
C GLY A 100 -0.21 14.03 4.36
N SER A 101 -1.30 13.26 4.21
CA SER A 101 -1.79 12.38 5.26
C SER A 101 -0.88 11.18 5.50
N VAL A 102 -0.94 10.58 6.69
CA VAL A 102 -0.26 9.31 7.01
C VAL A 102 -0.67 8.18 6.06
N VAL A 103 -1.90 8.25 5.54
CA VAL A 103 -2.44 7.30 4.57
C VAL A 103 -1.63 7.32 3.27
N ASN A 104 -1.12 8.49 2.83
CA ASN A 104 -0.29 8.58 1.62
C ASN A 104 1.00 7.76 1.76
N VAL A 105 1.63 7.77 2.94
CA VAL A 105 2.87 7.03 3.20
C VAL A 105 2.61 5.52 3.12
N SER A 106 1.56 5.04 3.80
CA SER A 106 1.18 3.62 3.74
C SER A 106 0.69 3.21 2.35
N ALA A 107 -0.03 4.08 1.65
CA ALA A 107 -0.45 3.84 0.27
C ALA A 107 0.76 3.70 -0.66
N TYR A 108 1.75 4.59 -0.56
CA TYR A 108 2.97 4.51 -1.34
C TYR A 108 3.71 3.18 -1.13
N GLU A 109 3.91 2.76 0.12
CA GLU A 109 4.57 1.48 0.39
C GLU A 109 3.73 0.29 -0.11
N ALA A 110 2.40 0.32 0.01
CA ALA A 110 1.54 -0.72 -0.56
C ALA A 110 1.65 -0.78 -2.10
N PHE A 111 1.60 0.36 -2.78
CA PHE A 111 1.75 0.44 -4.23
C PHE A 111 3.15 0.03 -4.71
N LYS A 112 4.18 0.34 -3.93
CA LYS A 112 5.54 -0.11 -4.18
C LYS A 112 5.66 -1.63 -4.12
N GLN A 113 5.08 -2.29 -3.12
CA GLN A 113 5.09 -3.75 -3.04
C GLN A 113 4.20 -4.38 -4.12
N MET A 114 3.08 -3.74 -4.48
CA MET A 114 2.23 -4.18 -5.59
C MET A 114 2.97 -4.14 -6.93
N ASN A 115 3.72 -3.06 -7.17
CA ASN A 115 4.59 -2.91 -8.35
C ASN A 115 5.65 -4.00 -8.41
N GLN A 116 6.30 -4.29 -7.27
CA GLN A 116 7.34 -5.31 -7.20
C GLN A 116 6.76 -6.69 -7.54
N LEU A 117 5.65 -7.06 -6.89
CA LEU A 117 4.95 -8.32 -7.18
C LEU A 117 4.55 -8.42 -8.66
N ALA A 118 3.99 -7.35 -9.23
CA ALA A 118 3.60 -7.33 -10.64
C ALA A 118 4.80 -7.52 -11.57
N LYS A 119 5.94 -6.88 -11.28
CA LYS A 119 7.18 -7.05 -12.04
C LYS A 119 7.68 -8.48 -11.97
N ASP A 120 7.74 -9.06 -10.79
CA ASP A 120 8.36 -10.37 -10.59
C ASP A 120 7.47 -11.48 -11.13
N VAL A 121 6.16 -11.39 -10.95
CA VAL A 121 5.20 -12.29 -11.61
C VAL A 121 5.29 -12.17 -13.13
N SER A 122 5.40 -10.94 -13.67
CA SER A 122 5.56 -10.72 -15.11
C SER A 122 6.86 -11.30 -15.65
N GLN A 123 7.97 -11.13 -14.94
CA GLN A 123 9.27 -11.67 -15.33
C GLN A 123 9.30 -13.20 -15.28
N LYS A 124 8.73 -13.79 -14.22
CA LYS A 124 8.76 -15.23 -13.99
C LYS A 124 7.80 -16.01 -14.89
N TYR A 125 6.59 -15.51 -15.09
CA TYR A 125 5.54 -16.25 -15.80
C TYR A 125 5.23 -15.73 -17.20
N GLY A 126 5.81 -14.60 -17.62
CA GLY A 126 5.65 -14.04 -18.96
C GLY A 126 4.17 -13.89 -19.35
N SER A 127 3.75 -14.53 -20.44
CA SER A 127 2.35 -14.52 -20.90
C SER A 127 1.34 -15.13 -19.90
N GLY A 128 1.81 -15.91 -18.91
CA GLY A 128 0.98 -16.48 -17.86
C GLY A 128 0.74 -15.56 -16.66
N ALA A 129 1.37 -14.38 -16.61
CA ALA A 129 1.32 -13.48 -15.47
C ALA A 129 -0.09 -13.00 -15.12
N SER A 130 -0.90 -12.64 -16.13
CA SER A 130 -2.30 -12.25 -15.93
C SER A 130 -3.16 -13.40 -15.38
N THR A 131 -2.86 -14.64 -15.75
CA THR A 131 -3.53 -15.82 -15.18
C THR A 131 -3.18 -15.99 -13.70
N VAL A 132 -1.91 -15.80 -13.32
CA VAL A 132 -1.47 -15.89 -11.93
C VAL A 132 -2.15 -14.83 -11.05
N LEU A 133 -2.23 -13.59 -11.53
CA LEU A 133 -2.89 -12.50 -10.80
C LEU A 133 -4.40 -12.37 -11.04
N SER A 134 -4.99 -13.22 -11.88
CA SER A 134 -6.44 -13.24 -12.14
C SER A 134 -7.34 -13.29 -10.90
N PRO A 135 -6.96 -13.92 -9.76
CA PRO A 135 -7.78 -13.85 -8.55
C PRO A 135 -8.00 -12.41 -8.06
N PHE A 136 -7.09 -11.49 -8.38
CA PHE A 136 -7.16 -10.08 -8.00
C PHE A 136 -7.77 -9.18 -9.08
N SER A 137 -8.26 -9.74 -10.20
CA SER A 137 -8.85 -8.95 -11.30
C SER A 137 -10.01 -8.04 -10.85
N ALA A 138 -10.81 -8.48 -9.87
CA ALA A 138 -11.87 -7.67 -9.27
C ALA A 138 -11.35 -6.38 -8.59
N TYR A 139 -10.06 -6.32 -8.25
CA TYR A 139 -9.44 -5.15 -7.63
C TYR A 139 -8.96 -4.12 -8.63
N ASP A 140 -8.87 -4.44 -9.93
CA ASP A 140 -8.38 -3.46 -10.90
C ASP A 140 -9.18 -2.16 -10.88
N THR A 141 -10.52 -2.27 -10.79
CA THR A 141 -11.39 -1.10 -10.61
C THR A 141 -11.19 -0.42 -9.27
N LEU A 142 -11.10 -1.18 -8.18
CA LEU A 142 -10.96 -0.62 -6.82
C LEU A 142 -9.64 0.15 -6.66
N VAL A 143 -8.55 -0.43 -7.14
CA VAL A 143 -7.21 0.16 -7.10
C VAL A 143 -7.15 1.40 -7.98
N GLY A 144 -7.65 1.32 -9.22
CA GLY A 144 -7.75 2.50 -10.10
C GLY A 144 -8.54 3.65 -9.47
N GLN A 145 -9.68 3.34 -8.83
CA GLN A 145 -10.49 4.33 -8.11
C GLN A 145 -9.76 4.93 -6.91
N SER A 146 -8.95 4.15 -6.18
CA SER A 146 -8.12 4.70 -5.09
C SER A 146 -7.09 5.67 -5.62
N ILE A 147 -6.40 5.36 -6.73
CA ILE A 147 -5.45 6.26 -7.38
C ILE A 147 -6.15 7.56 -7.81
N ASP A 148 -7.31 7.47 -8.45
CA ASP A 148 -8.11 8.64 -8.83
C ASP A 148 -8.57 9.45 -7.60
N GLY A 149 -8.83 8.79 -6.46
CA GLY A 149 -9.10 9.43 -5.17
C GLY A 149 -7.95 10.31 -4.68
N PHE A 150 -6.75 9.73 -4.55
CA PHE A 150 -5.54 10.48 -4.16
C PHE A 150 -5.21 11.60 -5.15
N THR A 151 -5.40 11.36 -6.44
CA THR A 151 -5.15 12.35 -7.49
C THR A 151 -6.09 13.56 -7.34
N ARG A 152 -7.39 13.34 -7.12
CA ARG A 152 -8.37 14.42 -6.91
C ARG A 152 -8.06 15.28 -5.69
N GLU A 153 -7.53 14.68 -4.63
CA GLU A 153 -7.12 15.39 -3.41
C GLU A 153 -5.71 16.01 -3.50
N GLY A 154 -5.11 16.04 -4.71
CA GLY A 154 -3.86 16.75 -4.96
C GLY A 154 -2.61 16.00 -4.49
N THR A 155 -2.68 14.69 -4.31
CA THR A 155 -1.47 13.87 -4.10
C THR A 155 -0.68 13.81 -5.41
N ARG A 156 0.60 14.16 -5.38
CA ARG A 156 1.48 14.09 -6.55
C ARG A 156 1.88 12.65 -6.88
N TYR A 157 2.07 12.36 -8.17
CA TYR A 157 2.42 11.00 -8.65
C TYR A 157 3.54 10.36 -7.84
N TYR A 158 4.69 11.02 -7.71
CA TYR A 158 5.87 10.47 -7.02
C TYR A 158 5.70 10.30 -5.50
N ASN A 159 4.64 10.86 -4.91
CA ASN A 159 4.29 10.68 -3.51
C ASN A 159 3.35 9.49 -3.29
N LEU A 160 2.84 8.86 -4.36
CA LEU A 160 1.89 7.76 -4.28
C LEU A 160 2.35 6.51 -5.04
N LEU A 161 2.90 6.68 -6.24
CA LEU A 161 3.20 5.59 -7.15
C LEU A 161 4.70 5.53 -7.44
N PRO A 162 5.30 4.33 -7.41
CA PRO A 162 6.68 4.15 -7.82
C PRO A 162 6.85 4.36 -9.33
N PRO A 163 8.10 4.53 -9.82
CA PRO A 163 8.37 4.51 -11.25
C PRO A 163 7.93 3.20 -11.92
N ASN A 164 7.45 3.32 -13.16
CA ASN A 164 6.97 2.21 -14.01
C ASN A 164 5.75 1.46 -13.47
N PHE A 165 5.02 2.04 -12.49
CA PHE A 165 3.83 1.41 -11.90
C PHE A 165 2.80 1.04 -12.97
N ALA A 166 2.46 2.00 -13.86
CA ALA A 166 1.49 1.78 -14.93
C ALA A 166 1.87 0.59 -15.83
N ASP A 167 3.13 0.52 -16.27
CA ASP A 167 3.64 -0.55 -17.14
C ASP A 167 3.59 -1.92 -16.46
N SER A 168 3.98 -1.99 -15.18
CA SER A 168 3.93 -3.25 -14.42
C SER A 168 2.51 -3.76 -14.29
N MET A 169 1.57 -2.87 -13.96
CA MET A 169 0.16 -3.23 -13.79
C MET A 169 -0.49 -3.67 -15.10
N ALA A 170 -0.17 -3.00 -16.21
CA ALA A 170 -0.65 -3.39 -17.54
C ALA A 170 -0.21 -4.82 -17.90
N LYS A 171 1.06 -5.18 -17.64
CA LYS A 171 1.62 -6.51 -17.95
C LYS A 171 0.95 -7.66 -17.20
N VAL A 172 0.37 -7.38 -16.03
CA VAL A 172 -0.28 -8.40 -15.19
C VAL A 172 -1.80 -8.37 -15.24
N GLY A 173 -2.38 -7.63 -16.19
CA GLY A 173 -3.82 -7.64 -16.42
C GLY A 173 -4.63 -6.68 -15.55
N PHE A 174 -4.05 -5.54 -15.18
CA PHE A 174 -4.72 -4.45 -14.45
C PHE A 174 -4.78 -3.17 -15.30
N PRO A 175 -5.52 -3.19 -16.42
CA PRO A 175 -5.57 -2.06 -17.36
C PRO A 175 -6.19 -0.80 -16.76
N LEU A 176 -7.17 -0.89 -15.87
CA LEU A 176 -7.82 0.29 -15.28
C LEU A 176 -6.89 1.00 -14.28
N THR A 177 -6.17 0.21 -13.47
CA THR A 177 -5.13 0.67 -12.57
C THR A 177 -4.00 1.33 -13.34
N ALA A 178 -3.54 0.70 -14.42
CA ALA A 178 -2.51 1.27 -15.28
C ALA A 178 -2.95 2.61 -15.89
N ALA A 179 -4.18 2.68 -16.40
CA ALA A 179 -4.73 3.92 -16.95
C ALA A 179 -4.87 5.03 -15.89
N ALA A 180 -5.28 4.71 -14.67
CA ALA A 180 -5.34 5.67 -13.57
C ALA A 180 -3.96 6.21 -13.20
N ALA A 181 -2.95 5.34 -13.11
CA ALA A 181 -1.57 5.72 -12.87
C ALA A 181 -1.02 6.64 -13.98
N THR A 182 -1.29 6.32 -15.25
CA THR A 182 -0.89 7.17 -16.39
C THR A 182 -1.55 8.55 -16.32
N ARG A 183 -2.85 8.62 -16.01
CA ARG A 183 -3.55 9.91 -15.83
C ARG A 183 -2.92 10.73 -14.71
N MET A 184 -2.65 10.11 -13.56
CA MET A 184 -2.01 10.78 -12.43
C MET A 184 -0.62 11.33 -12.78
N GLN A 185 0.15 10.61 -13.60
CA GLN A 185 1.48 11.06 -14.04
C GLN A 185 1.41 12.32 -14.94
N GLN A 186 0.27 12.56 -15.58
CA GLN A 186 0.03 13.66 -16.51
C GLN A 186 -0.69 14.86 -15.84
N ALA A 187 -1.17 14.70 -14.61
CA ALA A 187 -1.87 15.72 -13.82
C ALA A 187 -0.91 16.58 -13.00
#